data_AF-A0A941BKG1-F1
#
_entry.id   AF-A0A941BKG1-F1
#
_cell.length_a   1.000
_cell.length_b   1.000
_cell.length_c   1.000
_cell.angle_alpha   90.00
_cell.angle_beta   90.00
_cell.angle_gamma   90.00
#
_symmetry.space_group_name_H-M   'P 1'
#
loop_
_entity.id
_entity.type
_entity.pdbx_description
1 polymer ?
#
loop_
_entity_poly.entity_id
_entity_poly.type
_entity_poly.pdbx_seq_one_letter_code
_entity_poly.pdbx_strand_id
1 'polypeptide(L)' 'MATLDHLSFEQACAKASARARRSGQERYVVHEGDGTYAVACEDDLDTWWLGATVLAAFDADGCRLD' A
#
# COMPACT_ATOMS: atom_id res chain seq x y z
N MET A 1 1.42 22.85 -2.98
CA MET A 1 1.60 22.03 -1.76
C MET A 1 0.61 20.89 -1.87
N ALA A 2 1.09 19.66 -2.08
CA ALA A 2 0.22 18.49 -2.03
C ALA A 2 -0.09 18.21 -0.55
N THR A 3 -1.36 18.21 -0.18
CA THR A 3 -1.82 17.69 1.10
C THR A 3 -1.39 16.22 1.17
N LEU A 4 -0.53 15.88 2.14
CA LEU A 4 -0.29 14.50 2.53
C LEU A 4 -1.59 14.00 3.14
N ASP A 5 -2.47 13.45 2.30
CA ASP A 5 -3.73 12.85 2.71
C ASP A 5 -3.36 11.65 3.60
N HIS A 6 -3.51 11.81 4.92
CA HIS A 6 -3.21 10.74 5.87
C HIS A 6 -4.27 9.66 5.69
N LEU A 7 -3.90 8.55 5.04
CA LEU A 7 -4.81 7.44 4.85
C LEU A 7 -4.87 6.62 6.12
N SER A 8 -6.09 6.25 6.54
CA SER A 8 -6.28 5.15 7.49
C SER A 8 -5.94 3.81 6.84
N PHE A 9 -5.73 2.77 7.66
CA PHE A 9 -5.46 1.42 7.16
C PHE A 9 -6.55 0.92 6.21
N GLU A 10 -7.82 1.12 6.56
CA GLU A 10 -8.96 0.71 5.72
C GLU A 10 -8.97 1.44 4.37
N GLN A 11 -8.64 2.74 4.36
CA GLN A 11 -8.54 3.52 3.13
C GLN A 11 -7.36 3.06 2.27
N ALA A 12 -6.22 2.76 2.89
CA ALA A 12 -5.05 2.23 2.20
C ALA A 12 -5.35 0.87 1.58
N CYS A 13 -6.01 -0.04 2.31
CA CYS A 13 -6.45 -1.35 1.81
C CYS A 13 -7.42 -1.23 0.63
N ALA A 14 -8.44 -0.38 0.72
CA ALA A 14 -9.39 -0.15 -0.37
C ALA A 14 -8.69 0.39 -1.62
N LYS A 15 -7.74 1.31 -1.44
CA LYS A 15 -6.96 1.91 -2.53
C LYS A 15 -5.98 0.92 -3.15
N ALA A 16 -5.30 0.10 -2.34
CA ALA A 16 -4.42 -0.96 -2.78
C ALA A 16 -5.18 -1.99 -3.63
N SER A 17 -6.31 -2.49 -3.13
CA SER A 17 -7.17 -3.43 -3.86
C SER A 17 -7.66 -2.85 -5.20
N ALA A 18 -8.14 -1.59 -5.19
CA ALA A 18 -8.60 -0.95 -6.42
C ALA A 18 -7.47 -0.77 -7.45
N ARG A 19 -6.27 -0.39 -7.00
CA ARG A 19 -5.10 -0.24 -7.87
C ARG A 19 -4.59 -1.58 -8.39
N ALA A 20 -4.59 -2.61 -7.55
CA ALA A 20 -4.15 -3.95 -7.93
C ALA A 20 -5.06 -4.52 -9.03
N ARG A 21 -6.38 -4.47 -8.83
CA ARG A 21 -7.37 -4.87 -9.84
C ARG A 21 -7.26 -4.09 -11.15
N ARG A 22 -6.98 -2.79 -11.08
CA ARG A 22 -6.88 -1.93 -12.27
C ARG A 22 -5.58 -2.14 -13.04
N SER A 23 -4.47 -2.35 -12.35
CA SER A 23 -3.14 -2.45 -12.98
C SER A 23 -2.68 -3.89 -13.24
N GLY A 24 -3.31 -4.88 -12.61
CA GLY A 24 -2.85 -6.27 -12.63
C GLY A 24 -1.53 -6.49 -11.88
N GLN A 25 -1.05 -5.48 -11.15
CA GLN A 25 0.20 -5.53 -10.39
C GLN A 25 -0.11 -5.54 -8.90
N GLU A 26 0.70 -6.27 -8.14
CA GLU A 26 0.57 -6.34 -6.68
C GLU A 26 0.78 -4.97 -6.04
N ARG A 27 0.00 -4.68 -5.00
CA ARG A 27 0.05 -3.44 -4.22
C ARG A 27 0.13 -3.75 -2.75
N TYR A 28 1.05 -3.07 -2.08
CA TYR A 28 1.37 -3.30 -0.68
C TYR A 28 0.90 -2.13 0.15
N VAL A 29 0.33 -2.41 1.32
CA VAL A 29 0.04 -1.41 2.34
C VAL A 29 1.21 -1.40 3.32
N VAL A 30 1.85 -0.24 3.47
CA VAL A 30 2.99 -0.03 4.37
C VAL A 30 2.65 1.02 5.43
N HIS A 31 3.25 0.90 6.61
CA HIS A 31 3.13 1.89 7.67
C HIS A 31 4.19 2.99 7.52
N GLU A 32 3.76 4.24 7.33
CA GLU A 32 4.66 5.40 7.17
C GLU A 32 5.14 5.97 8.53
N GLY A 33 4.59 5.50 9.65
CA GLY A 33 4.76 6.12 10.96
C GLY A 33 3.61 7.07 11.29
N ASP A 34 3.53 7.50 12.55
CA ASP A 34 2.49 8.41 13.07
C ASP A 34 1.04 7.97 12.80
N GLY A 35 0.81 6.65 12.65
CA GLY A 35 -0.51 6.07 12.39
C GLY A 35 -1.00 6.26 10.95
N THR A 36 -0.11 6.64 10.03
CA THR A 36 -0.42 6.84 8.60
C THR A 36 0.02 5.64 7.77
N TYR A 37 -0.74 5.35 6.72
CA TYR A 37 -0.52 4.20 5.83
C TYR A 37 -0.35 4.65 4.37
N ALA A 38 0.55 4.00 3.65
CA ALA A 38 0.76 4.23 2.21
C ALA A 38 0.49 2.98 1.39
N VAL A 39 0.31 3.18 0.08
CA VAL A 39 0.20 2.11 -0.91
C VAL A 39 1.41 2.14 -1.84
N ALA A 40 2.20 1.08 -1.81
CA ALA A 40 3.42 0.87 -2.57
C ALA A 40 3.26 -0.23 -3.64
N CYS A 41 4.06 -0.23 -4.71
CA CYS A 41 4.40 -1.45 -5.44
C CYS A 41 5.75 -2.02 -5.01
N GLU A 42 6.11 -3.18 -5.55
CA GLU A 42 7.37 -3.86 -5.29
C GLU A 42 8.58 -2.95 -5.51
N ASP A 43 8.62 -2.20 -6.60
CA ASP A 43 9.68 -1.22 -6.88
C ASP A 43 9.78 -0.11 -5.82
N ASP A 44 8.64 0.32 -5.25
CA ASP A 44 8.65 1.32 -4.18
C ASP A 44 9.21 0.71 -2.87
N LEU A 45 8.97 -0.58 -2.62
CA LEU A 45 9.54 -1.30 -1.46
C LEU A 45 11.06 -1.41 -1.56
N ASP A 46 11.60 -1.55 -2.76
CA ASP A 46 13.05 -1.66 -2.97
C ASP A 46 13.76 -0.29 -3.04
N THR A 47 13.01 0.81 -3.13
CA THR A 47 13.58 2.16 -3.31
C THR A 47 13.22 3.12 -2.17
N TRP A 48 11.96 3.51 -2.03
CA TRP A 48 11.51 4.53 -1.08
C TRP A 48 11.09 3.95 0.27
N TRP A 49 10.62 2.70 0.29
CA TRP A 49 10.12 1.99 1.46
C TRP A 49 11.03 0.82 1.85
N LEU A 50 12.33 0.95 1.60
CA LEU A 50 13.29 -0.11 1.91
C LEU A 50 13.30 -0.43 3.40
N GLY A 51 12.89 -1.65 3.74
CA GLY A 51 12.77 -2.12 5.12
C GLY A 51 11.47 -1.71 5.82
N ALA A 52 10.51 -1.11 5.12
CA ALA A 52 9.19 -0.84 5.67
C ALA A 52 8.43 -2.14 5.95
N THR A 53 7.65 -2.16 7.03
CA THR A 53 6.77 -3.29 7.34
C THR A 53 5.57 -3.26 6.42
N VAL A 54 5.46 -4.29 5.57
CA VAL A 54 4.25 -4.58 4.81
C VAL A 54 3.22 -5.15 5.76
N LEU A 55 2.01 -4.59 5.74
CA LEU A 55 0.90 -5.03 6.58
C LEU A 55 -0.15 -5.82 5.80
N ALA A 56 -0.21 -5.59 4.49
CA ALA A 56 -1.10 -6.30 3.58
C ALA A 56 -0.59 -6.19 2.14
N ALA A 57 -0.81 -7.22 1.35
CA ALA A 57 -0.57 -7.27 -0.09
C ALA A 57 -1.88 -7.53 -0.83
N PHE A 58 -2.07 -6.88 -1.96
CA PHE A 58 -3.27 -6.97 -2.78
C PHE A 58 -2.87 -7.26 -4.22
N ASP A 59 -3.39 -8.35 -4.78
CA ASP A 59 -3.27 -8.67 -6.19
C ASP A 59 -4.62 -8.44 -6.91
N ALA A 60 -4.73 -8.88 -8.16
CA ALA A 60 -5.98 -8.73 -8.92
C ALA A 60 -7.12 -9.60 -8.38
N ASP A 61 -6.79 -10.70 -7.71
CA ASP A 61 -7.73 -11.74 -7.28
C ASP A 61 -8.19 -11.58 -5.83
N GLY A 62 -7.40 -10.90 -4.99
CA GLY A 62 -7.73 -10.74 -3.58
C GLY A 62 -6.66 -10.02 -2.75
N CYS A 63 -6.71 -10.28 -1.44
CA CYS A 63 -5.77 -9.75 -0.46
C CYS A 63 -5.05 -10.88 0.28
N ARG A 64 -3.77 -10.69 0.55
CA ARG A 64 -2.96 -11.47 1.48
C ARG A 64 -2.57 -10.57 2.64
N LEU A 65 -2.77 -11.07 3.85
CA LEU A 65 -2.33 -10.41 5.09
C LEU A 65 -1.02 -11.07 5.52
N ASP A 66 -0.03 -10.26 5.87
CA ASP A 66 1.25 -10.71 6.42
C ASP A 66 1.25 -10.57 7.95
#